data_AF-A0ABC8TMX9-F1
#
_entry.id   AF-A0ABC8TMX9-F1
#
_cell.length_a   1.000
_cell.length_b   1.000
_cell.length_c   1.000
_cell.angle_alpha   90.00
_cell.angle_beta   90.00
_cell.angle_gamma   90.00
#
_symmetry.space_group_name_H-M   'P 1'
#
loop_
_entity.id
_entity.type
_entity.pdbx_description
1 polymer ?
#
loop_
_entity_poly.entity_id
_entity_poly.type
_entity_poly.pdbx_seq_one_letter_code
_entity_poly.pdbx_strand_id
1 'polypeptide(L)'
;MAFQLATGILYALKDKGIDMVIASRSPTPEIATTFLDRLGIRSMFVAEEIFFSRTHKTEHFQRIHRRTGTRFDSMLFFDDEDSNIEVVSKMGVTIIFGTQWGNPSSFEAGTLRLLSEAKFI
;
A
#
# COMPACT_ATOMS: atom_id res chain seq x y z
N MET A 1 0.56 15.59 14.07
CA MET A 1 -0.85 15.12 14.02
C MET A 1 -1.09 14.08 12.93
N ALA A 2 -0.72 14.32 11.66
CA ALA A 2 -0.97 13.35 10.57
C ALA A 2 -0.31 11.96 10.77
N PHE A 3 0.93 11.92 11.26
CA PHE A 3 1.65 10.66 11.48
C PHE A 3 1.01 9.74 12.54
N GLN A 4 0.51 10.30 13.66
CA GLN A 4 -0.15 9.51 14.70
C GLN A 4 -1.47 8.87 14.21
N LEU A 5 -2.22 9.58 13.38
CA LEU A 5 -3.44 9.05 12.75
C LEU A 5 -3.12 7.93 11.77
N ALA A 6 -2.08 8.10 10.94
CA ALA A 6 -1.63 7.06 10.01
C ALA A 6 -1.22 5.77 10.75
N THR A 7 -0.41 5.89 11.79
CA THR A 7 0.01 4.74 12.61
C THR A 7 -1.16 4.03 13.28
N GLY A 8 -2.14 4.77 13.81
CA GLY A 8 -3.35 4.20 14.39
C GLY A 8 -4.16 3.36 13.39
N ILE A 9 -4.23 3.80 12.13
CA ILE A 9 -4.87 3.03 11.06
C ILE A 9 -4.08 1.74 10.79
N LEU A 10 -2.75 1.79 10.66
CA LEU A 10 -1.95 0.58 10.43
C LEU A 10 -2.16 -0.48 11.52
N TYR A 11 -2.20 -0.06 12.80
CA TYR A 11 -2.50 -0.99 13.89
C TYR A 11 -3.92 -1.55 13.80
N ALA A 12 -4.93 -0.71 13.54
CA ALA A 12 -6.31 -1.20 13.40
C ALA A 12 -6.46 -2.21 12.25
N LEU A 13 -5.70 -2.05 11.16
CA LEU A 13 -5.68 -2.99 10.05
C LEU A 13 -5.01 -4.31 10.41
N LYS A 14 -3.86 -4.23 11.08
CA LYS A 14 -3.17 -5.40 11.61
C LYS A 14 -4.03 -6.17 12.60
N ASP A 15 -4.71 -5.50 13.51
CA ASP A 15 -5.60 -6.10 14.52
C ASP A 15 -6.82 -6.78 13.87
N LYS A 16 -7.29 -6.25 12.73
CA LYS A 16 -8.33 -6.88 11.91
C LYS A 16 -7.83 -8.05 11.05
N GLY A 17 -6.53 -8.38 11.11
CA GLY A 17 -5.92 -9.43 10.30
C GLY A 17 -5.86 -9.10 8.80
N ILE A 18 -5.86 -7.82 8.44
CA ILE A 18 -5.74 -7.37 7.06
C ILE A 18 -4.25 -7.26 6.73
N ASP A 19 -3.82 -8.01 5.72
CA ASP A 19 -2.45 -7.96 5.24
C ASP A 19 -2.18 -6.58 4.64
N MET A 20 -1.01 -6.03 4.95
CA MET A 20 -0.54 -4.75 4.40
C MET A 20 0.72 -4.97 3.59
N VAL A 21 0.85 -4.24 2.48
CA VAL A 21 2.02 -4.31 1.59
C VAL A 21 2.38 -2.93 1.07
N ILE A 22 3.62 -2.78 0.62
CA ILE A 22 4.13 -1.53 0.03
C ILE A 22 4.35 -1.70 -1.47
N ALA A 23 3.85 -0.73 -2.24
CA ALA A 23 4.14 -0.58 -3.66
C ALA A 23 4.69 0.84 -3.93
N SER A 24 6.02 0.96 -4.01
CA SER A 24 6.71 2.24 -4.16
C SER A 24 7.63 2.26 -5.38
N ARG A 25 7.59 3.37 -6.13
CA ARG A 25 8.46 3.62 -7.28
C ARG A 25 9.80 4.29 -6.92
N SER A 26 10.13 4.37 -5.63
CA SER A 26 11.41 4.93 -5.18
C SER A 26 12.59 4.21 -5.83
N PRO A 27 13.58 4.94 -6.39
CA PRO A 27 14.82 4.36 -6.89
C PRO A 27 15.79 3.96 -5.76
N THR A 28 15.51 4.33 -4.51
CA THR A 28 16.37 4.12 -3.34
C THR A 28 15.68 3.21 -2.30
N PRO A 29 15.58 1.90 -2.55
CA PRO A 29 14.91 0.97 -1.64
C PRO A 29 15.53 0.96 -0.25
N GLU A 30 16.85 1.05 -0.13
CA GLU A 30 17.57 1.02 1.14
C GLU A 30 17.20 2.20 2.06
N ILE A 31 16.98 3.38 1.48
CA ILE A 31 16.56 4.57 2.22
C ILE A 31 15.12 4.36 2.71
N ALA A 32 14.22 3.94 1.84
CA ALA A 32 12.82 3.69 2.18
C ALA A 32 12.69 2.64 3.30
N THR A 33 13.44 1.53 3.22
CA THR A 33 13.43 0.51 4.27
C THR A 33 13.99 1.03 5.59
N THR A 34 15.06 1.83 5.56
CA THR A 34 15.62 2.46 6.77
C THR A 34 14.61 3.37 7.45
N PHE A 35 13.81 4.11 6.69
CA PHE A 35 12.72 4.92 7.25
C PHE A 35 11.64 4.05 7.90
N LEU A 36 11.16 3.00 7.22
CA LEU A 36 10.15 2.09 7.76
C LEU A 36 10.62 1.44 9.08
N ASP A 37 11.90 1.07 9.15
CA ASP A 37 12.53 0.52 10.35
C ASP A 37 12.58 1.55 11.48
N ARG A 38 13.01 2.78 11.20
CA ARG A 38 13.04 3.87 12.20
C ARG A 38 11.65 4.23 12.74
N LEU A 39 10.62 4.09 11.91
CA LEU A 39 9.23 4.32 12.31
C LEU A 39 8.63 3.11 13.05
N GLY A 40 9.30 1.97 13.09
CA GLY A 40 8.84 0.76 13.77
C GLY A 40 7.61 0.10 13.13
N ILE A 41 7.31 0.43 11.87
CA ILE A 41 6.11 -0.08 11.16
C ILE A 41 6.44 -1.14 10.11
N ARG A 42 7.73 -1.36 9.81
CA ARG A 42 8.15 -2.30 8.75
C ARG A 42 7.57 -3.70 8.94
N SER A 43 7.56 -4.19 10.17
CA SER A 43 7.02 -5.51 10.54
C SER A 43 5.50 -5.67 10.37
N MET A 44 4.80 -4.59 10.04
CA MET A 44 3.37 -4.64 9.72
C MET A 44 3.11 -5.05 8.26
N PHE A 45 4.12 -4.99 7.40
CA PHE A 45 3.98 -5.27 5.97
C PHE A 45 4.41 -6.70 5.64
N VAL A 46 3.56 -7.45 4.95
CA VAL A 46 3.83 -8.84 4.52
C VAL A 46 4.63 -8.90 3.21
N ALA A 47 4.69 -7.79 2.46
CA ALA A 47 5.49 -7.63 1.26
C ALA A 47 5.90 -6.17 1.03
N GLU A 48 7.11 -5.98 0.53
CA GLU A 48 7.69 -4.68 0.19
C GLU A 48 8.17 -4.73 -1.27
N GLU A 49 7.43 -4.11 -2.19
CA GLU A 49 7.86 -3.88 -3.57
C GLU A 49 8.27 -2.42 -3.69
N ILE A 50 9.56 -2.14 -3.49
CA ILE A 50 10.15 -0.80 -3.53
C ILE A 50 11.25 -0.83 -4.60
N PHE A 51 10.94 -0.28 -5.77
CA PHE A 51 11.90 -0.16 -6.87
C PHE A 51 11.34 0.77 -7.94
N PHE A 52 12.24 1.41 -8.69
CA PHE A 52 11.83 2.19 -9.84
C PHE A 52 11.34 1.28 -10.97
N SER A 53 10.16 1.60 -11.51
CA SER A 53 9.65 1.00 -12.75
C SER A 53 9.00 2.09 -13.61
N ARG A 54 9.09 1.92 -14.93
CA ARG A 54 8.41 2.76 -15.93
C ARG A 54 6.97 2.31 -16.20
N THR A 55 6.56 1.18 -15.63
CA THR A 55 5.26 0.54 -15.91
C THR A 55 4.14 0.97 -14.96
N HIS A 56 4.29 2.09 -14.27
CA HIS A 56 3.25 2.69 -13.39
C HIS A 56 2.58 1.64 -12.48
N LYS A 57 3.37 1.06 -11.55
CA LYS A 57 2.97 0.03 -10.57
C LYS A 57 2.44 -1.30 -11.08
N THR A 58 2.33 -1.51 -12.40
CA THR A 58 2.01 -2.83 -12.97
C THR A 58 2.94 -3.92 -12.43
N GLU A 59 4.26 -3.68 -12.50
CA GLU A 59 5.26 -4.66 -12.08
C GLU A 59 5.19 -4.94 -10.57
N HIS A 60 4.99 -3.90 -9.76
CA HIS A 60 4.83 -4.00 -8.31
C HIS A 60 3.66 -4.92 -7.95
N PHE A 61 2.49 -4.70 -8.57
CA PHE A 61 1.29 -5.49 -8.32
C PHE A 61 1.43 -6.94 -8.78
N GLN A 62 2.08 -7.18 -9.92
CA GLN A 62 2.37 -8.55 -10.36
C GLN A 62 3.29 -9.30 -9.40
N ARG A 63 4.29 -8.62 -8.81
CA ARG A 63 5.17 -9.21 -7.79
C ARG A 63 4.41 -9.48 -6.49
N ILE A 64 3.59 -8.52 -6.03
CA ILE A 64 2.72 -8.69 -4.85
C ILE A 64 1.77 -9.86 -5.02
N HIS A 65 1.08 -9.96 -6.16
CA HIS A 65 0.17 -11.08 -6.45
C HIS A 65 0.91 -12.42 -6.40
N ARG A 66 2.09 -12.52 -7.03
CA ARG A 66 2.91 -13.74 -6.99
C ARG A 66 3.37 -14.11 -5.58
N ARG A 67 3.68 -13.11 -4.75
CA ARG A 67 4.19 -13.32 -3.39
C ARG A 67 3.10 -13.68 -2.38
N THR A 68 1.94 -13.03 -2.49
CA THR A 68 0.82 -13.15 -1.53
C THR A 68 -0.25 -14.15 -1.97
N GLY A 69 -0.36 -14.42 -3.27
CA GLY A 69 -1.47 -15.18 -3.85
C GLY A 69 -2.80 -14.40 -3.91
N THR A 70 -2.85 -13.18 -3.39
CA THR A 70 -4.08 -12.38 -3.32
C THR A 70 -4.50 -11.94 -4.71
N ARG A 71 -5.77 -12.13 -5.05
CA ARG A 71 -6.36 -11.67 -6.32
C ARG A 71 -6.45 -10.14 -6.34
N PHE A 72 -6.28 -9.53 -7.51
CA PHE A 72 -6.37 -8.08 -7.66
C PHE A 72 -7.71 -7.50 -7.20
N ASP A 73 -8.82 -8.18 -7.50
CA ASP A 73 -10.18 -7.79 -7.06
C ASP A 73 -10.40 -7.81 -5.55
N SER A 74 -9.47 -8.40 -4.79
CA SER A 74 -9.51 -8.47 -3.33
C SER A 74 -8.57 -7.45 -2.67
N MET A 75 -7.91 -6.60 -3.48
CA MET A 75 -6.95 -5.60 -3.02
C MET A 75 -7.58 -4.20 -2.93
N LEU A 76 -7.17 -3.45 -1.90
CA LEU A 76 -7.42 -2.02 -1.76
C LEU A 76 -6.11 -1.24 -1.97
N PHE A 77 -6.17 -0.17 -2.75
CA PHE A 77 -5.00 0.62 -3.11
C PHE A 77 -5.16 2.12 -2.84
N PHE A 78 -4.09 2.73 -2.32
CA PHE A 78 -4.00 4.14 -1.96
C PHE A 78 -2.81 4.77 -2.66
N ASP A 79 -3.04 5.75 -3.52
CA ASP A 79 -2.01 6.49 -4.26
C ASP A 79 -2.53 7.89 -4.55
N ASP A 80 -1.62 8.83 -4.77
CA ASP A 80 -1.95 10.18 -5.23
C ASP A 80 -1.45 10.45 -6.67
N GLU A 81 -0.71 9.52 -7.29
CA GLU A 81 -0.32 9.57 -8.69
C GLU A 81 -1.39 8.95 -9.59
N ASP A 82 -2.14 9.78 -10.33
CA ASP A 82 -3.22 9.36 -11.24
C ASP A 82 -2.79 8.27 -12.22
N SER A 83 -1.55 8.31 -12.69
CA SER A 83 -1.02 7.31 -13.64
C SER A 83 -0.94 5.91 -13.02
N ASN A 84 -0.58 5.82 -11.74
CA ASN A 84 -0.58 4.56 -11.01
C ASN A 84 -2.03 4.09 -10.77
N ILE A 85 -2.92 5.00 -10.37
CA ILE A 85 -4.34 4.72 -10.13
C ILE A 85 -4.99 4.15 -11.38
N GLU A 86 -4.81 4.79 -12.53
CA GLU A 86 -5.41 4.38 -13.79
C GLU A 86 -4.98 2.95 -14.18
N VAL A 87 -3.69 2.67 -14.09
CA VAL A 87 -3.13 1.37 -14.45
C VAL A 87 -3.57 0.28 -13.48
N VAL A 88 -3.52 0.55 -12.18
CA VAL A 88 -3.89 -0.41 -11.13
C VAL A 88 -5.40 -0.69 -11.13
N SER A 89 -6.23 0.33 -11.39
CA SER A 89 -7.68 0.16 -11.53
C SER A 89 -8.03 -0.79 -12.68
N LYS A 90 -7.33 -0.70 -13.81
CA LYS A 90 -7.49 -1.64 -14.95
C LYS A 90 -7.12 -3.09 -14.61
N MET A 91 -6.34 -3.31 -13.55
CA MET A 91 -6.01 -4.66 -13.06
C MET A 91 -7.13 -5.27 -12.19
N GLY A 92 -8.19 -4.51 -11.89
CA GLY A 92 -9.33 -4.94 -11.06
C GLY A 92 -9.19 -4.57 -9.58
N VAL A 93 -8.16 -3.81 -9.21
CA VAL A 93 -7.92 -3.37 -7.83
C VAL A 93 -8.87 -2.24 -7.45
N THR A 94 -9.38 -2.26 -6.22
CA THR A 94 -10.24 -1.19 -5.71
C THR A 94 -9.39 0.00 -5.26
N ILE A 95 -9.64 1.16 -5.86
CA ILE A 95 -8.96 2.42 -5.53
C ILE A 95 -9.71 3.09 -4.40
N ILE A 96 -8.99 3.49 -3.34
CA ILE A 96 -9.58 4.22 -2.23
C ILE A 96 -9.03 5.65 -2.23
N PHE A 97 -9.93 6.63 -2.37
CA PHE A 97 -9.60 8.04 -2.36
C PHE A 97 -9.49 8.57 -0.93
N GLY A 98 -8.73 9.66 -0.73
CA GLY A 98 -8.40 10.19 0.61
C GLY A 98 -9.60 10.51 1.51
N THR A 99 -10.77 10.84 0.95
CA THR A 99 -12.02 11.04 1.73
C THR A 99 -12.58 9.74 2.33
N GLN A 100 -12.25 8.58 1.74
CA GLN A 100 -12.71 7.27 2.18
C GLN A 100 -11.76 6.61 3.18
N TRP A 101 -10.48 7.02 3.22
CA TRP A 101 -9.47 6.52 4.17
C TRP A 101 -9.78 6.88 5.63
N GLY A 102 -10.42 8.01 5.88
CA GLY A 102 -10.84 8.41 7.23
C GLY A 102 -12.07 7.65 7.74
N ASN A 103 -12.75 6.86 6.89
CA ASN A 103 -13.99 6.19 7.24
C ASN A 103 -13.76 4.69 7.51
N PRO A 104 -13.96 4.22 8.76
CA PRO A 104 -13.83 2.81 9.12
C PRO A 104 -14.70 1.84 8.33
N SER A 105 -15.82 2.29 7.74
CA SER A 105 -16.70 1.41 6.95
C SER A 105 -16.15 1.12 5.55
N SER A 106 -15.22 1.93 5.03
CA SER A 106 -14.56 1.70 3.74
C SER A 106 -13.63 0.47 3.75
N PHE A 107 -13.56 -0.23 4.89
CA PHE A 107 -12.53 -1.18 5.23
C PHE A 107 -13.02 -2.61 5.41
N GLU A 108 -14.31 -2.87 5.17
CA GLU A 108 -14.97 -4.14 5.48
C GLU A 108 -14.84 -5.21 4.38
N ALA A 109 -14.36 -4.85 3.19
CA ALA A 109 -14.40 -5.74 2.02
C ALA A 109 -13.04 -6.21 1.46
N GLY A 110 -11.91 -5.61 1.87
CA GLY A 110 -10.59 -5.87 1.27
C GLY A 110 -9.68 -6.74 2.14
N THR A 111 -9.02 -7.74 1.55
CA THR A 111 -8.12 -8.68 2.26
C THR A 111 -6.67 -8.21 2.29
N LEU A 112 -6.24 -7.41 1.31
CA LEU A 112 -4.89 -6.86 1.21
C LEU A 112 -4.93 -5.36 0.98
N ARG A 113 -4.08 -4.61 1.69
CA ARG A 113 -3.95 -3.16 1.54
C ARG A 113 -2.58 -2.77 1.04
N LEU A 114 -2.59 -1.99 -0.02
CA LEU A 114 -1.40 -1.47 -0.66
C LEU A 114 -1.24 -0.01 -0.31
N LEU A 115 -0.24 0.25 0.52
CA LEU A 115 0.23 1.60 0.74
C LEU A 115 1.23 1.94 -0.34
N SER A 116 0.97 3.06 -0.97
CA SER A 116 1.73 3.49 -2.10
C SER A 116 2.14 4.92 -1.81
N GLU A 117 3.43 5.14 -1.98
CA GLU A 117 4.14 6.34 -1.52
C GLU A 117 3.95 6.65 -0.04
N ALA A 118 4.88 6.15 0.76
CA ALA A 118 5.34 6.99 1.85
C ALA A 118 6.12 8.15 1.21
N LYS A 119 5.43 9.26 0.93
CA LYS A 119 6.09 10.56 0.78
C LYS A 119 6.70 10.87 2.15
N PHE A 120 7.87 10.30 2.39
CA PHE A 120 8.68 10.58 3.56
C PHE A 120 9.28 11.96 3.35
N ILE A 121 8.46 12.99 3.61
CA ILE A 121 8.78 14.42 3.72
C ILE A 121 9.67 14.99 2.59
#